data_AF-A0A497L1B0-F1
#
_entry.id   AF-A0A497L1B0-F1
#
_cell.length_a   1.000
_cell.length_b   1.000
_cell.length_c   1.000
_cell.angle_alpha   90.00
_cell.angle_beta   90.00
_cell.angle_gamma   90.00
#
_symmetry.space_group_name_H-M   'P 1'
#
loop_
_entity.id
_entity.type
_entity.pdbx_description
1 polymer ?
#
loop_
_entity_poly.entity_id
_entity_poly.type
_entity_poly.pdbx_seq_one_letter_code
_entity_poly.pdbx_strand_id
1 'polypeptide(L)'
;MEARGLIDPSIFHRDTNSEGSKVYKAFSTSIMLRMWRPLKDEMSQLSFPLLLVNFKAYREALGKSALKLASMAEKASRETGVCIAVAPQIVDLRLVAGEVDIPIFAQHIDPISPGKYTGHISPEAVLDAGCVGTLISHSERRLSLQLIEETVERASEVGLITVVCADTVERCRAVAAYRPTAIAIEPPELIGTGIPVSKAKPEVVSGAVEAVRAVDPSVRV
;
A
#
# COMPACT_ATOMS: atom_id res chain seq x y z
N MET A 1 -5.96 53.84 23.07
CA MET A 1 -6.61 52.90 22.14
C MET A 1 -5.95 51.55 22.36
N GLU A 2 -6.73 50.61 22.88
CA GLU A 2 -6.30 49.31 23.42
C GLU A 2 -6.04 48.27 22.32
N ALA A 3 -5.13 47.33 22.60
CA ALA A 3 -5.36 45.91 22.35
C ALA A 3 -4.55 45.11 23.38
N ARG A 4 -5.23 44.66 24.44
CA ARG A 4 -4.77 43.72 25.47
C ARG A 4 -5.31 42.31 25.15
N GLY A 5 -4.53 41.28 25.51
CA GLY A 5 -4.95 39.87 25.59
C GLY A 5 -4.85 39.14 24.25
N LEU A 6 -4.21 37.98 24.11
CA LEU A 6 -4.40 36.76 24.91
C LEU A 6 -3.21 35.82 24.66
N ILE A 7 -2.25 35.74 25.59
CA ILE A 7 -1.59 34.48 25.99
C ILE A 7 -1.13 34.70 27.44
N ASP A 8 -1.74 34.01 28.39
CA ASP A 8 -1.32 34.02 29.79
C ASP A 8 -0.10 33.11 29.98
N PRO A 9 1.05 33.63 30.43
CA PRO A 9 2.26 32.82 30.66
C PRO A 9 2.17 31.87 31.87
N SER A 10 1.04 31.82 32.60
CA SER A 10 0.81 30.90 33.71
C SER A 10 0.62 29.42 33.29
N ILE A 11 0.48 29.11 32.00
CA ILE A 11 0.20 27.75 31.49
C ILE A 11 1.43 26.82 31.57
N PHE A 12 2.63 27.37 31.78
CA PHE A 12 3.87 26.59 31.90
C PHE A 12 4.44 26.66 33.31
N HIS A 13 3.76 26.16 34.33
CA HIS A 13 4.44 25.48 35.43
C HIS A 13 3.54 24.51 36.20
N ARG A 14 4.20 23.45 36.66
CA ARG A 14 3.67 22.19 37.20
C ARG A 14 2.86 22.41 38.47
N ASP A 15 1.81 21.61 38.63
CA ASP A 15 1.45 21.06 39.95
C ASP A 15 1.18 19.56 39.86
N THR A 16 2.03 18.83 40.57
CA THR A 16 1.90 17.42 40.92
C THR A 16 1.02 17.31 42.16
N ASN A 17 -0.18 16.77 42.04
CA ASN A 17 -0.76 15.73 42.92
C ASN A 17 -2.30 15.70 42.87
N SER A 18 -2.80 14.46 42.87
CA SER A 18 -4.09 13.98 43.39
C SER A 18 -5.36 14.77 43.04
N GLU A 19 -6.13 14.24 42.06
CA GLU A 19 -7.62 14.11 42.08
C GLU A 19 -8.26 13.84 40.69
N GLY A 20 -7.57 13.14 39.77
CA GLY A 20 -8.09 12.86 38.41
C GLY A 20 -8.92 11.58 38.23
N SER A 21 -9.26 10.84 39.29
CA SER A 21 -9.75 9.45 39.19
C SER A 21 -11.27 9.29 38.98
N LYS A 22 -12.00 10.31 38.49
CA LYS A 22 -13.48 10.24 38.36
C LYS A 22 -14.08 10.78 37.06
N VAL A 23 -13.32 10.86 35.97
CA VAL A 23 -13.88 11.20 34.63
C VAL A 23 -13.93 10.00 33.66
N TYR A 24 -13.32 8.85 34.01
CA TYR A 24 -13.36 7.62 33.20
C TYR A 24 -14.58 6.72 33.45
N LYS A 25 -15.76 7.29 33.73
CA LYS A 25 -16.92 6.46 34.07
C LYS A 25 -18.25 7.01 33.55
N ALA A 26 -18.34 7.24 32.25
CA ALA A 26 -19.59 7.17 31.48
C ALA A 26 -19.33 7.47 29.99
N PHE A 27 -18.71 6.54 29.26
CA PHE A 27 -18.92 6.47 27.81
C PHE A 27 -19.38 5.06 27.47
N SER A 28 -20.60 5.00 26.94
CA SER A 28 -21.36 3.81 26.59
C SER A 28 -20.50 2.76 25.87
N THR A 29 -20.53 1.55 26.42
CA THR A 29 -19.87 0.34 25.91
C THR A 29 -20.27 -0.03 24.47
N SER A 30 -21.30 0.63 23.91
CA SER A 30 -21.74 0.41 22.53
C SER A 30 -21.05 1.30 21.49
N ILE A 31 -20.39 2.40 21.88
CA ILE A 31 -19.68 3.31 20.95
C ILE A 31 -18.18 2.97 20.90
N MET A 32 -17.59 2.55 22.02
CA MET A 32 -16.19 2.09 22.03
C MET A 32 -15.99 0.77 21.26
N LEU A 33 -17.02 -0.08 21.17
CA LEU A 33 -17.00 -1.27 20.32
C LEU A 33 -16.99 -0.97 18.80
N ARG A 34 -17.24 0.29 18.39
CA ARG A 34 -17.10 0.73 16.99
C ARG A 34 -15.73 1.33 16.68
N MET A 35 -14.94 1.68 17.70
CA MET A 35 -13.60 2.31 17.55
C MET A 35 -12.44 1.36 17.88
N TRP A 36 -12.73 0.16 18.38
CA TRP A 36 -11.80 -0.95 18.44
C TRP A 36 -12.50 -2.15 17.82
N ARG A 37 -12.50 -2.20 16.48
CA ARG A 37 -12.76 -3.45 15.77
C ARG A 37 -11.53 -4.32 16.06
N PRO A 38 -11.65 -5.44 16.79
CA PRO A 38 -10.56 -6.41 16.77
C PRO A 38 -10.28 -6.70 15.30
N LEU A 39 -9.01 -6.60 14.90
CA LEU A 39 -8.52 -7.03 13.59
C LEU A 39 -9.25 -8.32 13.27
N LYS A 40 -10.12 -8.26 12.25
CA LYS A 40 -10.89 -9.42 11.79
C LYS A 40 -9.91 -10.59 11.68
N ASP A 41 -10.18 -11.65 12.42
CA ASP A 41 -9.72 -13.01 12.16
C ASP A 41 -10.30 -13.49 10.82
N GLU A 42 -9.90 -12.84 9.72
CA GLU A 42 -10.04 -13.29 8.34
C GLU A 42 -8.68 -13.01 7.69
N MET A 43 -7.81 -14.00 7.72
CA MET A 43 -6.58 -14.03 6.93
C MET A 43 -6.87 -13.60 5.48
N SER A 44 -6.18 -12.53 5.05
CA SER A 44 -5.86 -12.17 3.67
C SER A 44 -7.00 -12.16 2.64
N GLN A 45 -7.60 -10.99 2.39
CA GLN A 45 -8.36 -10.73 1.15
C GLN A 45 -7.51 -10.87 -0.13
N LEU A 46 -6.20 -11.01 0.01
CA LEU A 46 -5.31 -11.28 -1.11
C LEU A 46 -5.24 -12.78 -1.39
N SER A 47 -5.78 -13.19 -2.54
CA SER A 47 -5.64 -14.54 -3.07
C SER A 47 -5.15 -14.49 -4.51
N PHE A 48 -4.59 -15.60 -4.98
CA PHE A 48 -4.17 -15.74 -6.38
C PHE A 48 -5.19 -16.63 -7.11
N PRO A 49 -5.54 -16.32 -8.37
CA PRO A 49 -4.99 -15.26 -9.22
C PRO A 49 -5.42 -13.84 -8.79
N LEU A 50 -4.44 -12.91 -8.83
CA LEU A 50 -4.60 -11.51 -8.44
C LEU A 50 -4.64 -10.62 -9.70
N LEU A 51 -5.63 -9.74 -9.78
CA LEU A 51 -5.64 -8.61 -10.71
C LEU A 51 -5.39 -7.31 -9.93
N LEU A 52 -4.20 -6.73 -10.07
CA LEU A 52 -3.85 -5.46 -9.43
C LEU A 52 -3.96 -4.30 -10.43
N VAL A 53 -4.94 -3.42 -10.23
CA VAL A 53 -5.20 -2.28 -11.11
C VAL A 53 -4.48 -1.04 -10.58
N ASN A 54 -3.37 -0.67 -11.23
CA ASN A 54 -2.65 0.56 -10.91
C ASN A 54 -3.35 1.78 -11.53
N PHE A 55 -3.84 2.70 -10.69
CA PHE A 55 -4.54 3.90 -11.14
C PHE A 55 -3.59 4.98 -11.70
N LYS A 56 -2.28 4.84 -11.43
CA LYS A 56 -1.25 5.82 -11.77
C LYS A 56 -1.66 7.23 -11.32
N ALA A 57 -1.35 8.26 -12.12
CA ALA A 57 -1.71 9.66 -11.88
C ALA A 57 -2.72 10.19 -12.92
N TYR A 58 -3.60 9.33 -13.44
CA TYR A 58 -4.62 9.73 -14.42
C TYR A 58 -5.72 10.58 -13.76
N ARG A 59 -6.17 11.64 -14.45
CA ARG A 59 -7.25 12.52 -13.96
C ARG A 59 -8.54 11.76 -13.68
N GLU A 60 -8.77 10.72 -14.48
CA GLU A 60 -9.89 9.79 -14.42
C GLU A 60 -9.84 8.88 -13.19
N ALA A 61 -8.73 8.87 -12.45
CA ALA A 61 -8.50 8.02 -11.30
C ALA A 61 -8.01 8.82 -10.06
N LEU A 62 -8.41 10.09 -9.95
CA LEU A 62 -8.18 10.94 -8.77
C LEU A 62 -9.45 11.13 -7.93
N GLY A 63 -9.30 11.20 -6.61
CA GLY A 63 -10.36 11.53 -5.65
C GLY A 63 -11.64 10.71 -5.84
N LYS A 64 -12.76 11.39 -6.11
CA LYS A 64 -14.06 10.73 -6.32
C LYS A 64 -14.07 9.76 -7.50
N SER A 65 -13.26 10.03 -8.54
CA SER A 65 -13.16 9.13 -9.68
C SER A 65 -12.36 7.87 -9.31
N ALA A 66 -11.31 8.00 -8.49
CA ALA A 66 -10.59 6.86 -7.91
C ALA A 66 -11.55 5.96 -7.11
N LEU A 67 -12.36 6.56 -6.25
CA LEU A 67 -13.36 5.84 -5.47
C LEU A 67 -14.36 5.11 -6.36
N LYS A 68 -14.89 5.78 -7.40
CA LYS A 68 -15.81 5.14 -8.36
C LYS A 68 -15.18 3.93 -9.04
N LEU A 69 -13.91 4.03 -9.47
CA LEU A 69 -13.18 2.91 -10.07
C LEU A 69 -12.97 1.77 -9.08
N ALA A 70 -12.64 2.08 -7.82
CA ALA A 70 -12.48 1.08 -6.77
C ALA A 70 -13.80 0.33 -6.49
N SER A 71 -14.93 1.04 -6.40
CA SER A 71 -16.25 0.38 -6.23
C SER A 71 -16.62 -0.51 -7.42
N MET A 72 -16.24 -0.12 -8.64
CA MET A 72 -16.42 -0.96 -9.83
C MET A 72 -15.56 -2.22 -9.78
N ALA A 73 -14.29 -2.09 -9.37
CA ALA A 73 -13.38 -3.21 -9.17
C ALA A 73 -13.90 -4.17 -8.08
N GLU A 74 -14.43 -3.62 -6.99
CA GLU A 74 -15.02 -4.39 -5.90
C GLU A 74 -16.26 -5.17 -6.36
N LYS A 75 -17.16 -4.52 -7.09
CA LYS A 75 -18.31 -5.19 -7.70
C LYS A 75 -17.87 -6.33 -8.62
N ALA A 76 -16.90 -6.08 -9.50
CA ALA A 76 -16.37 -7.10 -10.40
C ALA A 76 -15.72 -8.27 -9.63
N SER A 77 -14.99 -7.99 -8.56
CA SER A 77 -14.38 -9.01 -7.69
C SER A 77 -15.44 -9.91 -7.09
N ARG A 78 -16.53 -9.34 -6.55
CA ARG A 78 -17.66 -10.12 -6.00
C ARG A 78 -18.38 -10.95 -7.06
N GLU A 79 -18.62 -10.39 -8.24
CA GLU A 79 -19.35 -11.07 -9.31
C GLU A 79 -18.55 -12.21 -9.94
N THR A 80 -17.22 -12.08 -9.99
CA THR A 80 -16.34 -13.06 -10.64
C THR A 80 -15.68 -14.03 -9.67
N GLY A 81 -15.59 -13.68 -8.39
CA GLY A 81 -14.80 -14.41 -7.38
C GLY A 81 -13.28 -14.24 -7.54
N VAL A 82 -12.82 -13.44 -8.51
CA VAL A 82 -11.40 -13.14 -8.71
C VAL A 82 -10.95 -12.07 -7.70
N CYS A 83 -9.77 -12.24 -7.12
CA CYS A 83 -9.18 -11.21 -6.27
C CYS A 83 -8.76 -10.00 -7.13
N ILE A 84 -9.44 -8.87 -6.95
CA ILE A 84 -9.10 -7.62 -7.62
C ILE A 84 -8.63 -6.63 -6.57
N ALA A 85 -7.41 -6.16 -6.72
CA ALA A 85 -6.81 -5.11 -5.91
C ALA A 85 -6.68 -3.81 -6.72
N VAL A 86 -6.62 -2.68 -6.04
CA VAL A 86 -6.39 -1.37 -6.68
C VAL A 86 -5.24 -0.63 -6.02
N ALA A 87 -4.49 0.13 -6.82
CA ALA A 87 -3.45 1.03 -6.33
C ALA A 87 -3.75 2.48 -6.70
N PRO A 88 -4.51 3.23 -5.86
CA PRO A 88 -4.80 4.65 -6.09
C PRO A 88 -3.58 5.54 -5.79
N GLN A 89 -3.68 6.83 -6.13
CA GLN A 89 -2.68 7.82 -5.72
C GLN A 89 -2.56 7.88 -4.19
N ILE A 90 -1.37 8.24 -3.69
CA ILE A 90 -1.07 8.25 -2.26
C ILE A 90 -2.05 9.11 -1.45
N VAL A 91 -2.46 10.24 -2.01
CA VAL A 91 -3.40 11.19 -1.39
C VAL A 91 -4.83 10.66 -1.30
N ASP A 92 -5.16 9.62 -2.07
CA ASP A 92 -6.48 9.01 -2.15
C ASP A 92 -6.57 7.67 -1.39
N LEU A 93 -5.47 7.15 -0.83
CA LEU A 93 -5.46 5.81 -0.20
C LEU A 93 -6.52 5.68 0.90
N ARG A 94 -6.53 6.60 1.88
CA ARG A 94 -7.47 6.56 3.00
C ARG A 94 -8.93 6.73 2.54
N LEU A 95 -9.16 7.56 1.52
CA LEU A 95 -10.49 7.75 0.94
C LEU A 95 -10.99 6.43 0.34
N VAL A 96 -10.16 5.76 -0.46
CA VAL A 96 -10.54 4.53 -1.14
C VAL A 96 -10.67 3.38 -0.14
N ALA A 97 -9.67 3.18 0.73
CA ALA A 97 -9.66 2.09 1.70
C ALA A 97 -10.79 2.16 2.74
N GLY A 98 -11.34 3.35 3.00
CA GLY A 98 -12.48 3.52 3.90
C GLY A 98 -13.83 3.11 3.30
N GLU A 99 -13.91 2.93 1.98
CA GLU A 99 -15.19 2.84 1.25
C GLU A 99 -15.36 1.53 0.45
N VAL A 100 -14.33 0.68 0.37
CA VAL A 100 -14.39 -0.63 -0.31
C VAL A 100 -13.72 -1.73 0.53
N ASP A 101 -14.15 -2.97 0.33
CA ASP A 101 -13.63 -4.16 1.05
C ASP A 101 -12.53 -4.93 0.28
N ILE A 102 -12.21 -4.52 -0.96
CA ILE A 102 -11.12 -5.12 -1.75
C ILE A 102 -9.71 -4.68 -1.28
N PRO A 103 -8.65 -5.48 -1.54
CA PRO A 103 -7.28 -5.10 -1.21
C PRO A 103 -6.83 -3.77 -1.84
N ILE A 104 -6.30 -2.88 -1.00
CA ILE A 104 -5.72 -1.59 -1.43
C ILE A 104 -4.20 -1.64 -1.33
N PHE A 105 -3.54 -1.21 -2.40
CA PHE A 105 -2.08 -1.12 -2.48
C PHE A 105 -1.64 0.35 -2.61
N ALA A 106 -0.55 0.72 -1.97
CA ALA A 106 0.14 1.97 -2.31
C ALA A 106 0.92 1.81 -3.62
N GLN A 107 1.01 2.87 -4.43
CA GLN A 107 1.82 2.86 -5.65
C GLN A 107 3.34 2.90 -5.39
N HIS A 108 3.76 3.31 -4.19
CA HIS A 108 5.16 3.42 -3.75
C HIS A 108 5.21 3.58 -2.22
N ILE A 109 6.33 3.19 -1.62
CA ILE A 109 6.76 3.55 -0.26
C ILE A 109 8.26 3.82 -0.26
N ASP A 110 8.73 4.63 0.67
CA ASP A 110 10.17 4.85 0.88
C ASP A 110 10.69 3.95 2.02
N PRO A 111 11.94 3.46 1.95
CA PRO A 111 12.55 2.61 2.98
C PRO A 111 12.97 3.42 4.20
N ILE A 112 12.00 4.02 4.89
CA ILE A 112 12.22 4.91 6.04
C ILE A 112 11.53 4.38 7.29
N SER A 113 12.10 4.73 8.44
CA SER A 113 11.45 4.59 9.75
C SER A 113 10.81 5.92 10.18
N PRO A 114 9.94 5.94 11.21
CA PRO A 114 9.31 7.17 11.67
C PRO A 114 10.38 8.19 12.10
N GLY A 115 10.34 9.38 11.53
CA GLY A 115 11.41 10.36 11.72
C GLY A 115 11.30 11.58 10.80
N LYS A 116 12.44 12.25 10.60
CA LYS A 116 12.55 13.54 9.91
C LYS A 116 12.66 13.35 8.38
N TYR A 117 11.61 12.84 7.76
CA TYR A 117 11.56 12.50 6.32
C TYR A 117 10.46 13.28 5.57
N THR A 118 10.52 14.61 5.60
CA THR A 118 9.51 15.46 4.94
C THR A 118 9.38 15.12 3.46
N GLY A 119 8.15 14.80 3.02
CA GLY A 119 7.83 14.50 1.61
C GLY A 119 8.01 13.03 1.22
N HIS A 120 8.54 12.19 2.11
CA HIS A 120 8.61 10.75 1.89
C HIS A 120 7.29 10.06 2.25
N ILE A 121 7.09 8.88 1.67
CA ILE A 121 5.94 8.00 1.90
C ILE A 121 6.34 6.93 2.90
N SER A 122 5.96 7.08 4.17
CA SER A 122 6.31 6.09 5.19
C SER A 122 5.43 4.82 5.08
N PRO A 123 6.01 3.63 5.28
CA PRO A 123 5.26 2.37 5.27
C PRO A 123 4.16 2.32 6.34
N GLU A 124 4.39 2.91 7.52
CA GLU A 124 3.39 2.99 8.59
C GLU A 124 2.20 3.86 8.20
N ALA A 125 2.43 4.97 7.48
CA ALA A 125 1.32 5.82 7.03
C ALA A 125 0.47 5.10 5.97
N VAL A 126 1.10 4.29 5.12
CA VAL A 126 0.41 3.44 4.15
C VAL A 126 -0.42 2.36 4.83
N LEU A 127 0.14 1.68 5.83
CA LEU A 127 -0.59 0.69 6.64
C LEU A 127 -1.76 1.35 7.39
N ASP A 128 -1.52 2.49 8.06
CA ASP A 128 -2.54 3.26 8.78
C ASP A 128 -3.62 3.85 7.84
N ALA A 129 -3.31 4.05 6.56
CA ALA A 129 -4.32 4.41 5.56
C ALA A 129 -5.25 3.25 5.18
N GLY A 130 -5.00 2.02 5.66
CA GLY A 130 -5.80 0.83 5.37
C GLY A 130 -5.28 0.00 4.19
N CYS A 131 -4.05 0.25 3.73
CA CYS A 131 -3.45 -0.56 2.66
C CYS A 131 -2.95 -1.90 3.20
N VAL A 132 -3.03 -2.93 2.37
CA VAL A 132 -2.50 -4.27 2.68
C VAL A 132 -1.16 -4.54 1.99
N GLY A 133 -0.77 -3.71 1.04
CA GLY A 133 0.47 -3.88 0.30
C GLY A 133 0.92 -2.64 -0.47
N THR A 134 1.98 -2.80 -1.25
CA THR A 134 2.56 -1.74 -2.08
C THR A 134 3.21 -2.28 -3.36
N LEU A 135 3.14 -1.47 -4.41
CA LEU A 135 3.97 -1.59 -5.60
C LEU A 135 5.36 -1.00 -5.31
N ILE A 136 6.41 -1.67 -5.80
CA ILE A 136 7.80 -1.23 -5.63
C ILE A 136 8.50 -1.23 -6.99
N SER A 137 9.25 -0.18 -7.28
CA SER A 137 10.08 -0.04 -8.49
C SER A 137 9.32 -0.18 -9.83
N HIS A 138 8.08 0.33 -9.89
CA HIS A 138 7.34 0.44 -11.16
C HIS A 138 8.18 1.15 -12.24
N SER A 139 7.92 0.87 -13.52
CA SER A 139 8.70 1.43 -14.66
C SER A 139 8.77 2.97 -14.67
N GLU A 140 7.77 3.64 -14.10
CA GLU A 140 7.65 5.11 -13.93
C GLU A 140 8.31 5.63 -12.64
N ARG A 141 8.77 4.74 -11.75
CA ARG A 141 9.45 5.02 -10.47
C ARG A 141 10.50 3.94 -10.17
N ARG A 142 11.47 3.77 -11.09
CA ARG A 142 12.49 2.72 -10.97
C ARG A 142 13.44 3.00 -9.80
N LEU A 143 13.76 1.96 -9.04
CA LEU A 143 14.69 2.01 -7.91
C LEU A 143 15.99 1.26 -8.24
N SER A 144 17.07 1.53 -7.51
CA SER A 144 18.26 0.67 -7.54
C SER A 144 17.95 -0.68 -6.87
N LEU A 145 18.73 -1.73 -7.16
CA LEU A 145 18.54 -3.03 -6.49
C LEU A 145 18.66 -2.90 -4.96
N GLN A 146 19.62 -2.11 -4.49
CA GLN A 146 19.78 -1.79 -3.07
C GLN A 146 18.51 -1.14 -2.48
N LEU A 147 17.95 -0.12 -3.15
CA LEU A 147 16.72 0.51 -2.65
C LEU A 147 15.53 -0.44 -2.71
N ILE A 148 15.45 -1.36 -3.68
CA ILE A 148 14.41 -2.39 -3.71
C ILE A 148 14.53 -3.28 -2.48
N GLU A 149 15.73 -3.77 -2.18
CA GLU A 149 16.01 -4.60 -0.99
C GLU A 149 15.56 -3.90 0.28
N GLU A 150 16.05 -2.67 0.51
CA GLU A 150 15.70 -1.86 1.68
C GLU A 150 14.18 -1.60 1.76
N THR A 151 13.52 -1.40 0.61
CA THR A 151 12.07 -1.13 0.56
C THR A 151 11.25 -2.39 0.85
N VAL A 152 11.67 -3.54 0.33
CA VAL A 152 11.02 -4.83 0.59
C VAL A 152 11.19 -5.23 2.06
N GLU A 153 12.38 -5.04 2.63
CA GLU A 153 12.64 -5.27 4.05
C GLU A 153 11.74 -4.40 4.92
N ARG A 154 11.71 -3.09 4.65
CA ARG A 154 10.89 -2.14 5.42
C ARG A 154 9.39 -2.44 5.30
N ALA A 155 8.91 -2.85 4.12
CA ALA A 155 7.53 -3.29 3.93
C ALA A 155 7.20 -4.53 4.77
N SER A 156 8.11 -5.52 4.77
CA SER A 156 7.95 -6.77 5.51
C SER A 156 7.89 -6.52 7.02
N GLU A 157 8.72 -5.63 7.55
CA GLU A 157 8.74 -5.26 8.97
C GLU A 157 7.40 -4.66 9.46
N VAL A 158 6.66 -3.97 8.60
CA VAL A 158 5.32 -3.44 8.93
C VAL A 158 4.17 -4.35 8.51
N GLY A 159 4.47 -5.49 7.88
CA GLY A 159 3.46 -6.45 7.41
C GLY A 159 2.73 -6.04 6.12
N LEU A 160 3.34 -5.19 5.28
CA LEU A 160 2.83 -4.88 3.95
C LEU A 160 3.27 -5.92 2.92
N ILE A 161 2.32 -6.36 2.10
CA ILE A 161 2.59 -7.23 0.94
C ILE A 161 3.35 -6.44 -0.13
N THR A 162 4.35 -7.08 -0.75
CA THR A 162 5.21 -6.43 -1.74
C THR A 162 5.02 -7.01 -3.13
N VAL A 163 4.71 -6.14 -4.09
CA VAL A 163 4.71 -6.47 -5.53
C VAL A 163 5.79 -5.63 -6.19
N VAL A 164 6.90 -6.26 -6.56
CA VAL A 164 8.04 -5.55 -7.17
C VAL A 164 7.95 -5.63 -8.69
N CYS A 165 7.95 -4.50 -9.37
CA CYS A 165 8.00 -4.47 -10.83
C CYS A 165 9.44 -4.62 -11.33
N ALA A 166 9.63 -5.40 -12.39
CA ALA A 166 10.90 -5.60 -13.07
C ALA A 166 10.70 -5.60 -14.59
N ASP A 167 11.68 -5.10 -15.34
CA ASP A 167 11.61 -4.93 -16.79
C ASP A 167 12.27 -6.07 -17.58
N THR A 168 13.14 -6.87 -16.95
CA THR A 168 13.80 -8.02 -17.60
C THR A 168 13.83 -9.26 -16.70
N VAL A 169 14.04 -10.42 -17.32
CA VAL A 169 14.17 -11.72 -16.62
C VAL A 169 15.34 -11.72 -15.63
N GLU A 170 16.45 -11.08 -16.00
CA GLU A 170 17.64 -10.95 -15.14
C GLU A 170 17.31 -10.11 -13.91
N ARG A 171 16.54 -9.04 -14.09
CA ARG A 171 16.11 -8.20 -12.98
C ARG A 171 15.10 -8.93 -12.09
N CYS A 172 14.16 -9.69 -12.65
CA CYS A 172 13.30 -10.59 -11.87
C CYS A 172 14.12 -11.56 -11.02
N ARG A 173 15.16 -12.19 -11.60
CA ARG A 173 16.06 -13.10 -10.88
C ARG A 173 16.76 -12.42 -9.72
N ALA A 174 17.29 -11.20 -9.93
CA ALA A 174 17.96 -10.45 -8.88
C ALA A 174 17.01 -10.08 -7.75
N VAL A 175 15.81 -9.59 -8.09
CA VAL A 175 14.79 -9.17 -7.12
C VAL A 175 14.21 -10.34 -6.33
N ALA A 176 14.14 -11.54 -6.91
CA ALA A 176 13.65 -12.74 -6.22
C ALA A 176 14.44 -13.06 -4.95
N ALA A 177 15.74 -12.72 -4.89
CA ALA A 177 16.57 -12.93 -3.71
C ALA A 177 16.12 -12.09 -2.50
N TYR A 178 15.42 -10.98 -2.73
CA TYR A 178 14.86 -10.11 -1.68
C TYR A 178 13.51 -10.61 -1.16
N ARG A 179 13.02 -11.74 -1.68
CA ARG A 179 11.78 -12.42 -1.24
C ARG A 179 10.54 -11.52 -1.19
N PRO A 180 10.23 -10.72 -2.23
CA PRO A 180 8.95 -10.04 -2.27
C PRO A 180 7.81 -11.05 -2.37
N THR A 181 6.57 -10.64 -2.06
CA THR A 181 5.42 -11.54 -2.21
C THR A 181 5.17 -11.92 -3.67
N ALA A 182 5.31 -10.96 -4.58
CA ALA A 182 5.23 -11.18 -6.01
C ALA A 182 6.16 -10.26 -6.80
N ILE A 183 6.50 -10.67 -8.02
CA ILE A 183 7.24 -9.89 -9.01
C ILE A 183 6.36 -9.71 -10.25
N ALA A 184 6.12 -8.46 -10.64
CA ALA A 184 5.42 -8.14 -11.89
C ALA A 184 6.44 -7.88 -13.00
N ILE A 185 6.52 -8.77 -13.99
CA ILE A 185 7.36 -8.57 -15.18
C ILE A 185 6.65 -7.67 -16.19
N GLU A 186 7.20 -6.47 -16.41
CA GLU A 186 6.62 -5.41 -17.24
C GLU A 186 7.66 -4.84 -18.23
N PRO A 187 7.82 -5.46 -19.43
CA PRO A 187 8.70 -4.94 -20.47
C PRO A 187 8.27 -3.51 -20.89
N PRO A 188 9.13 -2.50 -20.71
CA PRO A 188 8.77 -1.08 -20.88
C PRO A 188 8.24 -0.73 -22.26
N GLU A 189 8.73 -1.42 -23.28
CA GLU A 189 8.35 -1.23 -24.68
C GLU A 189 6.90 -1.61 -24.99
N LEU A 190 6.21 -2.30 -24.07
CA LEU A 190 4.81 -2.70 -24.21
C LEU A 190 3.86 -1.86 -23.35
N ILE A 191 4.37 -1.03 -22.45
CA ILE A 191 3.55 -0.25 -21.51
C ILE A 191 2.78 0.84 -22.27
N GLY A 192 1.45 0.87 -22.11
CA GLY A 192 0.58 1.87 -22.73
C GLY A 192 0.37 1.71 -24.24
N THR A 193 0.92 0.66 -24.86
CA THR A 193 0.78 0.40 -26.31
C THR A 193 -0.55 -0.27 -26.68
N GLY A 194 -1.26 -0.82 -25.68
CA GLY A 194 -2.43 -1.68 -25.90
C GLY A 194 -2.07 -3.11 -26.33
N ILE A 195 -0.78 -3.42 -26.48
CA ILE A 195 -0.29 -4.75 -26.86
C ILE A 195 0.02 -5.55 -25.59
N PRO A 196 -0.69 -6.66 -25.30
CA PRO A 196 -0.41 -7.46 -24.12
C PRO A 196 0.95 -8.17 -24.21
N VAL A 197 1.70 -8.17 -23.10
CA VAL A 197 2.98 -8.92 -22.98
C VAL A 197 2.79 -10.40 -23.30
N SER A 198 1.70 -11.01 -22.81
CA SER A 198 1.37 -12.42 -23.06
C SER A 198 1.12 -12.75 -24.53
N LYS A 199 0.82 -11.76 -25.38
CA LYS A 199 0.66 -11.94 -26.82
C LYS A 199 1.93 -11.60 -27.60
N ALA A 200 2.61 -10.53 -27.20
CA ALA A 200 3.79 -10.04 -27.91
C ALA A 200 5.07 -10.80 -27.56
N LYS A 201 5.22 -11.19 -26.29
CA LYS A 201 6.43 -11.80 -25.73
C LYS A 201 6.11 -12.82 -24.61
N PRO A 202 5.35 -13.90 -24.89
CA PRO A 202 5.03 -14.92 -23.88
C PRO A 202 6.28 -15.56 -23.25
N GLU A 203 7.38 -15.66 -24.01
CA GLU A 203 8.66 -16.18 -23.56
C GLU A 203 9.31 -15.36 -22.43
N VAL A 204 9.03 -14.05 -22.37
CA VAL A 204 9.50 -13.20 -21.27
C VAL A 204 8.79 -13.57 -19.97
N VAL A 205 7.51 -13.92 -20.04
CA VAL A 205 6.73 -14.36 -18.87
C VAL A 205 7.22 -15.73 -18.39
N SER A 206 7.34 -16.72 -19.29
CA SER A 206 7.82 -18.05 -18.90
C SER A 206 9.26 -18.01 -18.38
N GLY A 207 10.13 -17.22 -19.02
CA GLY A 207 11.52 -17.03 -18.57
C GLY A 207 11.60 -16.37 -17.19
N ALA A 208 10.75 -15.38 -16.91
CA ALA A 208 10.68 -14.76 -15.58
C ALA A 208 10.21 -15.78 -14.52
N VAL A 209 9.17 -16.56 -14.81
CA VAL A 209 8.67 -17.61 -13.89
C VAL A 209 9.77 -18.61 -13.55
N GLU A 210 10.49 -19.12 -14.56
CA GLU A 210 11.59 -20.06 -14.37
C GLU A 210 12.74 -19.45 -13.57
N ALA A 211 13.15 -18.22 -13.92
CA ALA A 211 14.26 -17.54 -13.27
C ALA A 211 13.97 -17.20 -11.80
N VAL A 212 12.73 -16.81 -11.48
CA VAL A 212 12.30 -16.52 -10.10
C VAL A 212 12.19 -17.81 -9.30
N ARG A 213 11.55 -18.86 -9.83
CA ARG A 213 11.42 -20.15 -9.13
C ARG A 213 12.75 -20.81 -8.81
N ALA A 214 13.76 -20.61 -9.66
CA ALA A 214 15.11 -21.11 -9.43
C ALA A 214 15.81 -20.43 -8.23
N VAL A 215 15.39 -19.21 -7.87
CA VAL A 215 15.94 -18.46 -6.72
C VAL A 215 15.08 -18.69 -5.47
N ASP A 216 13.77 -18.46 -5.58
CA ASP A 216 12.82 -18.67 -4.49
C ASP A 216 11.45 -19.10 -5.05
N PRO A 217 11.03 -20.37 -4.85
CA PRO A 217 9.76 -20.88 -5.37
C PRO A 217 8.53 -20.34 -4.64
N SER A 218 8.70 -19.64 -3.50
CA SER A 218 7.59 -19.01 -2.79
C SER A 218 7.16 -17.66 -3.40
N VAL A 219 8.06 -17.01 -4.14
CA VAL A 219 7.80 -15.73 -4.81
C VAL A 219 6.89 -15.95 -6.02
N ARG A 220 5.79 -15.20 -6.10
CA ARG A 220 4.84 -15.27 -7.23
C ARG A 220 5.33 -14.41 -8.40
N VAL A 221 4.94 -14.80 -9.62
CA VAL A 221 5.12 -14.04 -10.86
C VAL A 221 3.79 -13.98 -11.58
#